data_AF-A0A068VIC4-F1
#
_entry.id   AF-A0A068VIC4-F1
#
_cell.length_a   1.000
_cell.length_b   1.000
_cell.length_c   1.000
_cell.angle_alpha   90.00
_cell.angle_beta   90.00
_cell.angle_gamma   90.00
#
_symmetry.space_group_name_H-M   'P 1'
#
loop_
_entity.id
_entity.type
_entity.pdbx_description
1 polymer ?
#
loop_
_entity_poly.entity_id
_entity_poly.type
_entity_poly.pdbx_seq_one_letter_code
_entity_poly.pdbx_strand_id
1 'polypeptide(L)'
;MRPTRLFHIAASLCYQLKTQPPDDAVSTLITHNLVFTSCHLHSLLRQLEYVDFPKFWSQLEDKEQGCFLKAFHMLDSRKGRGTLAYLTSDLGVPHSEQKNKPQQYFIVSHLLKRMGRISLAMETIQMKVVFHCFKLISPTLLGEYKNTTLVLEDSGQNYSYQLLVPLYKVCEGYAGRVVSVPVIQLAQEVCESIRDNMGMQNFVQVYNQIQKDLKAKRDRRKHEEKLMAVVNPVRNAKRKLRIAAKHRANKKRKIMTLKIGRWKR
;
A
#
# COMPACT_ATOMS: atom_id res chain seq x y z
N MET A 1 -15.28 14.82 -14.28
CA MET A 1 -13.90 15.18 -13.86
C MET A 1 -12.90 14.36 -14.66
N ARG A 2 -11.72 14.90 -15.00
CA ARG A 2 -10.67 14.15 -15.74
C ARG A 2 -9.92 13.18 -14.79
N PRO A 3 -9.51 11.97 -15.25
CA PRO A 3 -8.79 10.98 -14.43
C PRO A 3 -7.52 11.52 -13.78
N THR A 4 -6.77 12.36 -14.50
CA THR A 4 -5.54 13.00 -14.03
C THR A 4 -5.75 13.86 -12.79
N ARG A 5 -6.84 14.63 -12.77
CA ARG A 5 -7.22 15.50 -11.63
C ARG A 5 -7.66 14.66 -10.43
N LEU A 6 -8.47 13.62 -10.65
CA LEU A 6 -8.90 12.72 -9.58
C LEU A 6 -7.72 12.00 -8.93
N PHE A 7 -6.78 11.50 -9.73
CA PHE A 7 -5.57 10.88 -9.22
C PHE A 7 -4.69 11.86 -8.43
N HIS A 8 -4.52 13.10 -8.93
CA HIS A 8 -3.79 14.13 -8.20
C HIS A 8 -4.46 14.49 -6.87
N ILE A 9 -5.78 14.60 -6.82
CA ILE A 9 -6.52 14.84 -5.56
C ILE A 9 -6.30 13.69 -4.60
N ALA A 10 -6.46 12.44 -5.04
CA ALA A 10 -6.22 11.26 -4.21
C ALA A 10 -4.78 11.19 -3.68
N ALA A 11 -3.80 11.53 -4.51
CA ALA A 11 -2.40 11.62 -4.13
C ALA A 11 -2.13 12.71 -3.08
N SER A 12 -2.75 13.88 -3.24
CA SER A 12 -2.67 14.97 -2.28
C SER A 12 -3.28 14.60 -0.93
N LEU A 13 -4.43 13.92 -0.92
CA LEU A 13 -5.07 13.44 0.30
C LEU A 13 -4.21 12.38 1.01
N CYS A 14 -3.61 11.46 0.26
CA CYS A 14 -2.64 10.51 0.82
C CYS A 14 -1.40 11.22 1.39
N TYR A 15 -0.95 12.29 0.76
CA TYR A 15 0.15 13.10 1.28
C TYR A 15 -0.24 13.82 2.57
N GLN A 16 -1.40 14.46 2.61
CA GLN A 16 -1.95 15.12 3.81
C GLN A 16 -2.06 14.13 4.97
N LEU A 17 -2.68 12.97 4.74
CA LEU A 17 -2.83 11.91 5.73
C LEU A 17 -1.48 11.45 6.29
N LYS A 18 -0.43 11.49 5.47
CA LYS A 18 0.93 11.11 5.86
C LYS A 18 1.63 12.20 6.67
N THR A 19 1.42 13.48 6.36
CA THR A 19 2.19 14.59 6.95
C THR A 19 1.51 15.27 8.13
N GLN A 20 0.18 15.21 8.20
CA GLN A 20 -0.61 15.90 9.20
C GLN A 20 -1.53 14.88 9.89
N PRO A 21 -1.48 14.74 11.22
CA PRO A 21 -2.48 13.95 11.93
C PRO A 21 -3.84 14.66 11.80
N PRO A 22 -4.83 14.02 11.16
CA PRO A 22 -6.14 14.63 11.01
C PRO A 22 -6.89 14.60 12.36
N ASP A 23 -7.66 15.64 12.64
CA ASP A 23 -8.73 15.56 13.65
C ASP A 23 -9.90 14.69 13.13
N ASP A 24 -10.94 14.48 13.94
CA ASP A 24 -12.05 13.60 13.57
C ASP A 24 -12.87 14.12 12.36
N ALA A 25 -13.06 15.44 12.25
CA ALA A 25 -13.80 16.05 11.15
C ALA A 25 -13.01 15.96 9.83
N VAL A 26 -11.71 16.28 9.89
CA VAL A 26 -10.77 16.17 8.77
C VAL A 26 -10.58 14.71 8.37
N SER A 27 -10.53 13.77 9.33
CA SER A 27 -10.45 12.33 9.05
C SER A 27 -11.66 11.86 8.25
N THR A 28 -12.85 12.31 8.64
CA THR A 28 -14.10 12.00 7.95
C THR A 28 -14.08 12.56 6.53
N LEU A 29 -13.69 13.83 6.36
CA LEU A 29 -13.60 14.47 5.04
C LEU A 29 -12.57 13.78 4.12
N ILE A 30 -11.38 13.48 4.64
CA ILE A 30 -10.33 12.76 3.90
C ILE A 30 -10.85 11.38 3.47
N THR A 31 -11.54 10.67 4.37
CA THR A 31 -12.12 9.35 4.07
C THR A 31 -13.09 9.44 2.90
N HIS A 32 -14.10 10.31 2.97
CA HIS A 32 -15.10 10.47 1.92
C HIS A 32 -14.46 10.88 0.58
N ASN A 33 -13.52 11.82 0.61
CA ASN A 33 -12.85 12.29 -0.61
C ASN A 33 -11.93 11.22 -1.22
N LEU A 34 -11.23 10.42 -0.41
CA LEU A 34 -10.43 9.29 -0.91
C LEU A 34 -11.31 8.20 -1.51
N VAL A 35 -12.43 7.87 -0.87
CA VAL A 35 -13.41 6.90 -1.40
C VAL A 35 -13.97 7.41 -2.72
N PHE A 36 -14.47 8.65 -2.75
CA PHE A 36 -15.02 9.28 -3.95
C PHE A 36 -14.01 9.25 -5.09
N THR A 37 -12.80 9.77 -4.86
CA THR A 37 -11.78 9.88 -5.91
C THR A 37 -11.30 8.51 -6.38
N SER A 38 -11.12 7.53 -5.49
CA SER A 38 -10.67 6.18 -5.86
C SER A 38 -11.71 5.43 -6.69
N CYS A 39 -12.98 5.48 -6.28
CA CYS A 39 -14.07 4.81 -7.00
C CYS A 39 -14.32 5.46 -8.36
N HIS A 40 -14.39 6.80 -8.43
CA HIS A 40 -14.59 7.50 -9.71
C HIS A 40 -13.39 7.32 -10.65
N LEU A 41 -12.16 7.32 -10.12
CA LEU A 41 -10.98 7.03 -10.91
C LEU A 41 -11.02 5.62 -11.47
N HIS A 42 -11.40 4.62 -10.66
CA HIS A 42 -11.59 3.25 -11.13
C HIS A 42 -12.63 3.18 -12.26
N SER A 43 -13.82 3.75 -12.08
CA SER A 43 -14.89 3.73 -13.08
C SER A 43 -14.47 4.41 -14.39
N LEU A 44 -13.80 5.56 -14.32
CA LEU A 44 -13.35 6.27 -15.53
C LEU A 44 -12.23 5.51 -16.25
N LEU A 45 -11.26 4.96 -15.51
CA LEU A 45 -10.18 4.17 -16.13
C LEU A 45 -10.71 2.88 -16.75
N ARG A 46 -11.77 2.30 -16.17
CA ARG A 46 -12.46 1.16 -16.76
C ARG A 46 -13.19 1.53 -18.04
N GLN A 47 -13.85 2.68 -18.12
CA GLN A 47 -14.45 3.15 -19.39
C GLN A 47 -13.42 3.35 -20.50
N LEU A 48 -12.16 3.57 -20.14
CA LEU A 48 -11.03 3.67 -21.06
C LEU A 48 -10.44 2.29 -21.39
N GLU A 49 -11.18 1.19 -21.17
CA GLU A 49 -10.72 -0.21 -21.25
C GLU A 49 -9.95 -0.59 -22.52
N TYR A 50 -10.10 0.17 -23.60
CA TYR A 50 -9.48 -0.07 -24.90
C TYR A 50 -8.27 0.84 -25.22
N VAL A 51 -7.88 1.74 -24.30
CA VAL A 51 -6.76 2.66 -24.52
C VAL A 51 -5.54 2.13 -23.76
N ASP A 52 -4.51 1.77 -24.53
CA ASP A 52 -3.18 1.44 -24.03
C ASP A 52 -2.61 2.62 -23.21
N PHE A 53 -1.96 2.37 -22.08
CA PHE A 53 -1.55 3.46 -21.18
C PHE A 53 -0.58 4.46 -21.84
N PRO A 54 0.41 4.03 -22.66
CA PRO A 54 1.22 4.95 -23.44
C PRO A 54 0.40 5.84 -24.38
N LYS A 55 -0.66 5.30 -25.00
CA LYS A 55 -1.58 6.08 -25.84
C LYS A 55 -2.37 7.09 -24.99
N PHE A 56 -2.93 6.66 -23.87
CA PHE A 56 -3.59 7.55 -22.91
C PHE A 56 -2.64 8.68 -22.49
N TRP A 57 -1.39 8.35 -22.14
CA TRP A 57 -0.37 9.30 -21.76
C TRP A 57 -0.06 10.32 -22.86
N SER A 58 0.12 9.85 -24.09
CA SER A 58 0.44 10.70 -25.25
C SER A 58 -0.69 11.67 -25.62
N GLN A 59 -1.94 11.34 -25.27
CA GLN A 59 -3.11 12.18 -25.54
C GLN A 59 -3.34 13.27 -24.48
N LEU A 60 -2.63 13.21 -23.35
CA LEU A 60 -2.73 14.21 -22.30
C LEU A 60 -2.04 15.51 -22.70
N GLU A 61 -2.67 16.65 -22.42
CA GLU A 61 -2.04 17.96 -22.54
C GLU A 61 -0.81 18.04 -21.60
N ASP A 62 0.21 18.83 -21.93
CA ASP A 62 1.44 18.98 -21.12
C ASP A 62 1.14 19.32 -19.64
N LYS A 63 0.13 20.16 -19.41
CA LYS A 63 -0.32 20.53 -18.06
C LYS A 63 -0.85 19.32 -17.28
N GLU A 64 -1.51 18.39 -17.96
CA GLU A 64 -2.07 17.17 -17.37
C GLU A 64 -1.00 16.12 -17.09
N GLN A 65 -0.07 15.95 -18.01
CA GLN A 65 1.12 15.12 -17.79
C GLN A 65 1.91 15.61 -16.57
N GLY A 66 2.11 16.94 -16.46
CA GLY A 66 2.73 17.57 -15.30
C GLY A 66 1.98 17.31 -13.99
N CYS A 67 0.64 17.40 -14.00
CA CYS A 67 -0.20 17.05 -12.86
C CYS A 67 -0.02 15.59 -12.43
N PHE A 68 0.03 14.67 -13.40
CA PHE A 68 0.16 13.24 -13.14
C PHE A 68 1.54 12.89 -12.57
N LEU A 69 2.61 13.46 -13.13
CA LEU A 69 3.96 13.32 -12.62
C LEU A 69 4.08 13.81 -11.18
N LYS A 70 3.46 14.97 -10.89
CA LYS A 70 3.39 15.52 -9.53
C LYS A 70 2.66 14.57 -8.58
N ALA A 71 1.54 13.98 -9.00
CA ALA A 71 0.79 13.01 -8.21
C ALA A 71 1.63 11.75 -7.87
N PHE A 72 2.33 11.19 -8.84
CA PHE A 72 3.24 10.05 -8.61
C PHE A 72 4.39 10.42 -7.65
N HIS A 73 4.94 11.62 -7.77
CA HIS A 73 5.99 12.09 -6.88
C HIS A 73 5.47 12.29 -5.44
N MET A 74 4.25 12.80 -5.27
CA MET A 74 3.60 12.91 -3.95
C MET A 74 3.37 11.54 -3.29
N LEU A 75 2.91 10.55 -4.08
CA LEU A 75 2.69 9.19 -3.58
C LEU A 75 4.01 8.48 -3.25
N ASP A 76 5.05 8.59 -4.08
CA ASP A 76 6.35 8.00 -3.79
C ASP A 76 7.49 8.89 -4.32
N SER A 77 8.06 9.73 -3.45
CA SER A 77 9.11 10.68 -3.88
C SER A 77 10.38 10.00 -4.41
N ARG A 78 10.65 8.75 -3.99
CA ARG A 78 11.83 7.98 -4.42
C ARG A 78 11.59 7.17 -5.69
N LYS A 79 10.38 6.62 -5.85
CA LYS A 79 10.07 5.68 -6.95
C LYS A 79 9.02 6.18 -7.93
N GLY A 80 8.36 7.30 -7.66
CA GLY A 80 7.23 7.79 -8.43
C GLY A 80 7.59 8.05 -9.88
N ARG A 81 8.73 8.71 -10.14
CA ARG A 81 9.22 8.95 -11.51
C ARG A 81 9.52 7.66 -12.25
N GLY A 82 10.22 6.72 -11.63
CA GLY A 82 10.53 5.42 -12.24
C GLY A 82 9.28 4.56 -12.46
N THR A 83 8.29 4.69 -11.57
CA THR A 83 6.99 4.02 -11.72
C THR A 83 6.22 4.57 -12.90
N LEU A 84 6.15 5.89 -13.05
CA LEU A 84 5.51 6.50 -14.21
C LEU A 84 6.25 6.15 -15.50
N ALA A 85 7.59 6.23 -15.50
CA ALA A 85 8.41 5.89 -16.66
C ALA A 85 8.17 4.44 -17.13
N TYR A 86 7.98 3.50 -16.20
CA TYR A 86 7.61 2.12 -16.54
C TYR A 86 6.25 2.03 -17.23
N LEU A 87 5.27 2.85 -16.84
CA LEU A 87 3.93 2.85 -17.43
C LEU A 87 3.87 3.55 -18.79
N THR A 88 4.69 4.58 -18.98
CA THR A 88 4.69 5.41 -20.20
C THR A 88 5.69 4.91 -21.25
N SER A 89 6.50 3.91 -20.92
CA SER A 89 7.49 3.33 -21.82
C SER A 89 6.79 2.45 -22.86
N ASP A 90 6.87 2.86 -24.13
CA ASP A 90 6.44 2.07 -25.30
C ASP A 90 7.43 0.93 -25.64
N LEU A 91 8.53 0.79 -24.89
CA LEU A 91 9.42 -0.35 -25.01
C LEU A 91 8.74 -1.60 -24.44
N GLY A 92 7.89 -2.21 -25.27
CA GLY A 92 7.54 -3.60 -25.13
C GLY A 92 8.83 -4.41 -25.06
N VAL A 93 9.17 -4.91 -23.88
CA VAL A 93 10.15 -6.00 -23.77
C VAL A 93 9.39 -7.26 -24.20
N PRO A 94 9.70 -7.87 -25.35
CA PRO A 94 9.04 -9.09 -25.79
C PRO A 94 9.74 -10.25 -25.08
N HIS A 95 9.41 -10.49 -23.82
CA HIS A 95 9.74 -11.76 -23.19
C HIS A 95 8.48 -12.40 -22.62
N SER A 96 8.07 -13.45 -23.35
CA SER A 96 6.97 -14.39 -23.10
C SER A 96 5.56 -13.80 -23.12
N GLU A 97 4.80 -14.12 -24.18
CA GLU A 97 3.34 -14.35 -24.27
C GLU A 97 2.38 -13.70 -23.23
N GLN A 98 2.70 -12.54 -22.68
CA GLN A 98 1.81 -11.81 -21.79
C GLN A 98 0.94 -10.89 -22.62
N LYS A 99 -0.15 -11.49 -23.14
CA LYS A 99 -1.33 -10.79 -23.62
C LYS A 99 -1.59 -9.54 -22.75
N ASN A 100 -1.62 -8.38 -23.40
CA ASN A 100 -2.20 -7.10 -22.98
C ASN A 100 -2.88 -7.14 -21.60
N LYS A 101 -2.08 -7.00 -20.53
CA LYS A 101 -2.64 -6.80 -19.20
C LYS A 101 -3.14 -5.36 -19.14
N PRO A 102 -4.37 -5.11 -18.67
CA PRO A 102 -4.88 -3.75 -18.55
C PRO A 102 -4.04 -2.96 -17.53
N GLN A 103 -3.08 -2.17 -18.03
CA GLN A 103 -2.24 -1.25 -17.26
C GLN A 103 -3.08 -0.22 -16.47
N GLN A 104 -4.36 -0.12 -16.78
CA GLN A 104 -5.39 0.72 -16.15
C GLN A 104 -5.56 0.42 -14.66
N TYR A 105 -5.44 -0.85 -14.24
CA TYR A 105 -5.53 -1.23 -12.83
C TYR A 105 -4.31 -0.74 -12.03
N PHE A 106 -3.21 -0.37 -12.70
CA PHE A 106 -1.99 0.02 -12.05
C PHE A 106 -2.13 1.32 -11.24
N ILE A 107 -2.82 2.35 -11.77
CA ILE A 107 -2.94 3.66 -11.12
C ILE A 107 -3.66 3.50 -9.76
N VAL A 108 -4.82 2.85 -9.79
CA VAL A 108 -5.63 2.61 -8.59
C VAL A 108 -4.90 1.65 -7.65
N SER A 109 -4.28 0.58 -8.16
CA SER A 109 -3.46 -0.32 -7.34
C SER A 109 -2.30 0.38 -6.66
N HIS A 110 -1.63 1.32 -7.34
CA HIS A 110 -0.54 2.10 -6.77
C HIS A 110 -1.04 3.01 -5.64
N LEU A 111 -2.22 3.63 -5.82
CA LEU A 111 -2.88 4.42 -4.78
C LEU A 111 -3.21 3.55 -3.55
N LEU A 112 -3.90 2.41 -3.74
CA LEU A 112 -4.26 1.48 -2.67
C LEU A 112 -3.02 0.97 -1.92
N LYS A 113 -1.98 0.59 -2.67
CA LYS A 113 -0.68 0.19 -2.12
C LYS A 113 -0.06 1.28 -1.26
N ARG A 114 -0.19 2.55 -1.68
CA ARG A 114 0.33 3.67 -0.90
C ARG A 114 -0.50 3.92 0.36
N MET A 115 -1.83 3.86 0.29
CA MET A 115 -2.71 3.92 1.46
C MET A 115 -2.35 2.83 2.47
N GLY A 116 -2.16 1.59 2.03
CA GLY A 116 -1.74 0.48 2.88
C GLY A 116 -0.34 0.66 3.50
N ARG A 117 0.57 1.38 2.83
CA ARG A 117 1.87 1.75 3.44
C ARG A 117 1.70 2.83 4.51
N ILE A 118 0.82 3.81 4.27
CA ILE A 118 0.53 4.88 5.24
C ILE A 118 -0.06 4.27 6.51
N SER A 119 -1.03 3.37 6.41
CA SER A 119 -1.67 2.74 7.57
C SER A 119 -0.67 1.99 8.45
N LEU A 120 0.30 1.28 7.85
CA LEU A 120 1.33 0.54 8.59
C LEU A 120 2.45 1.43 9.16
N ALA A 121 2.67 2.63 8.61
CA ALA A 121 3.78 3.51 8.99
C ALA A 121 3.37 4.64 9.94
N MET A 122 2.15 5.16 9.82
CA MET A 122 1.63 6.33 10.55
C MET A 122 0.81 5.92 11.77
N GLU A 123 0.30 6.84 12.57
CA GLU A 123 -0.39 6.51 13.83
C GLU A 123 -1.76 5.81 13.64
N THR A 124 -2.39 5.49 14.76
CA THR A 124 -3.66 4.75 14.79
C THR A 124 -4.78 5.46 14.03
N ILE A 125 -4.82 6.79 14.06
CA ILE A 125 -5.86 7.58 13.38
C ILE A 125 -5.79 7.37 11.86
N GLN A 126 -4.59 7.49 11.28
CA GLN A 126 -4.38 7.25 9.85
C GLN A 126 -4.69 5.81 9.45
N MET A 127 -4.36 4.84 10.33
CA MET A 127 -4.71 3.43 10.09
C MET A 127 -6.23 3.24 9.98
N LYS A 128 -7.00 3.82 10.91
CA LYS A 128 -8.47 3.77 10.88
C LYS A 128 -9.04 4.41 9.61
N VAL A 129 -8.58 5.61 9.25
CA VAL A 129 -8.99 6.30 8.01
C VAL A 129 -8.78 5.41 6.79
N VAL A 130 -7.60 4.80 6.64
CA VAL A 130 -7.31 3.91 5.51
C VAL A 130 -8.20 2.66 5.51
N PHE A 131 -8.44 2.06 6.68
CA PHE A 131 -9.27 0.86 6.78
C PHE A 131 -10.74 1.14 6.47
N HIS A 132 -11.27 2.28 6.91
CA HIS A 132 -12.59 2.74 6.49
C HIS A 132 -12.66 2.99 4.98
N CYS A 133 -11.63 3.62 4.39
CA CYS A 133 -11.56 3.75 2.94
C CYS A 133 -11.60 2.38 2.24
N PHE A 134 -10.83 1.39 2.72
CA PHE A 134 -10.83 0.05 2.13
C PHE A 134 -12.20 -0.63 2.22
N LYS A 135 -12.86 -0.51 3.38
CA LYS A 135 -14.23 -1.02 3.56
C LYS A 135 -15.16 -0.44 2.51
N LEU A 136 -15.14 0.88 2.33
CA LEU A 136 -16.07 1.61 1.44
C LEU A 136 -15.71 1.49 -0.05
N ILE A 137 -14.43 1.34 -0.41
CA ILE A 137 -13.97 1.19 -1.80
C ILE A 137 -14.18 -0.26 -2.29
N SER A 138 -14.10 -1.25 -1.39
CA SER A 138 -14.11 -2.66 -1.77
C SER A 138 -15.34 -3.14 -2.56
N PRO A 139 -16.59 -2.68 -2.31
CA PRO A 139 -17.74 -3.11 -3.10
C PRO A 139 -17.61 -2.66 -4.56
N THR A 140 -17.15 -1.43 -4.79
CA THR A 140 -16.99 -0.87 -6.14
C THR A 140 -15.86 -1.55 -6.91
N LEU A 141 -14.74 -1.85 -6.25
CA LEU A 141 -13.55 -2.40 -6.93
C LEU A 141 -13.56 -3.92 -7.07
N LEU A 142 -14.24 -4.63 -6.17
CA LEU A 142 -14.19 -6.09 -6.09
C LEU A 142 -15.54 -6.77 -6.36
N GLY A 143 -16.63 -6.02 -6.52
CA GLY A 143 -17.97 -6.60 -6.65
C GLY A 143 -18.11 -7.60 -7.80
N GLU A 144 -17.33 -7.44 -8.86
CA GLU A 144 -17.34 -8.33 -10.03
C GLU A 144 -16.62 -9.66 -9.81
N TYR A 145 -15.79 -9.72 -8.77
CA TYR A 145 -15.04 -10.93 -8.44
C TYR A 145 -15.95 -12.02 -7.87
N LYS A 146 -17.18 -11.71 -7.42
CA LYS A 146 -18.12 -12.74 -6.94
C LYS A 146 -18.43 -13.81 -7.98
N ASN A 147 -18.46 -13.42 -9.26
CA ASN A 147 -18.92 -14.27 -10.36
C ASN A 147 -17.78 -14.72 -11.28
N THR A 148 -16.53 -14.40 -10.93
CA THR A 148 -15.37 -14.63 -11.80
C THR A 148 -14.24 -15.29 -11.03
N THR A 149 -13.59 -16.30 -11.62
CA THR A 149 -12.39 -16.92 -11.05
C THR A 149 -11.21 -15.94 -11.15
N LEU A 150 -10.61 -15.61 -10.02
CA LEU A 150 -9.54 -14.64 -9.95
C LEU A 150 -8.18 -15.29 -10.29
N VAL A 151 -7.54 -14.80 -11.34
CA VAL A 151 -6.19 -15.25 -11.75
C VAL A 151 -5.12 -14.32 -11.16
N LEU A 152 -4.34 -14.84 -10.21
CA LEU A 152 -3.29 -14.09 -9.49
C LEU A 152 -1.94 -14.13 -10.21
N GLU A 153 -1.84 -13.47 -11.35
CA GLU A 153 -0.57 -13.43 -12.10
C GLU A 153 0.39 -12.31 -11.64
N ASP A 154 -0.13 -11.16 -11.21
CA ASP A 154 0.68 -10.05 -10.67
C ASP A 154 0.02 -9.45 -9.43
N SER A 155 0.50 -9.88 -8.26
CA SER A 155 0.03 -9.36 -6.96
C SER A 155 0.26 -7.85 -6.82
N GLY A 156 1.15 -7.24 -7.63
CA GLY A 156 1.40 -5.81 -7.68
C GLY A 156 0.24 -4.97 -8.25
N GLN A 157 -0.58 -5.56 -9.11
CA GLN A 157 -1.65 -4.87 -9.84
C GLN A 157 -3.06 -5.29 -9.40
N ASN A 158 -3.15 -6.28 -8.53
CA ASN A 158 -4.42 -6.79 -8.04
C ASN A 158 -4.95 -5.96 -6.84
N TYR A 159 -6.14 -5.39 -6.97
CA TYR A 159 -6.78 -4.58 -5.93
C TYR A 159 -6.93 -5.33 -4.60
N SER A 160 -7.45 -6.57 -4.66
CA SER A 160 -7.67 -7.37 -3.45
C SER A 160 -6.37 -7.63 -2.70
N TYR A 161 -5.27 -7.90 -3.40
CA TYR A 161 -3.96 -8.04 -2.77
C TYR A 161 -3.50 -6.74 -2.11
N GLN A 162 -3.63 -5.58 -2.79
CA GLN A 162 -3.22 -4.30 -2.21
C GLN A 162 -4.05 -3.90 -0.97
N LEU A 163 -5.35 -4.20 -0.98
CA LEU A 163 -6.26 -3.95 0.15
C LEU A 163 -5.95 -4.89 1.33
N LEU A 164 -5.75 -6.19 1.07
CA LEU A 164 -5.64 -7.22 2.11
C LEU A 164 -4.27 -7.27 2.78
N VAL A 165 -3.16 -6.96 2.09
CA VAL A 165 -1.81 -7.00 2.70
C VAL A 165 -1.69 -6.21 4.01
N PRO A 166 -2.11 -4.93 4.09
CA PRO A 166 -2.02 -4.18 5.34
C PRO A 166 -2.97 -4.71 6.42
N LEU A 167 -4.16 -5.19 6.05
CA LEU A 167 -5.12 -5.77 6.98
C LEU A 167 -4.59 -7.08 7.57
N TYR A 168 -4.12 -8.00 6.72
CA TYR A 168 -3.44 -9.24 7.11
C TYR A 168 -2.34 -8.97 8.13
N LYS A 169 -1.48 -7.98 7.86
CA LYS A 169 -0.38 -7.65 8.77
C LYS A 169 -0.85 -7.15 10.13
N VAL A 170 -1.98 -6.45 10.20
CA VAL A 170 -2.53 -5.99 11.48
C VAL A 170 -3.19 -7.14 12.22
N CYS A 171 -4.03 -7.93 11.56
CA CYS A 171 -4.71 -9.08 12.15
C CYS A 171 -3.72 -10.12 12.69
N GLU A 172 -2.67 -10.43 11.93
CA GLU A 172 -1.69 -11.48 12.24
C GLU A 172 -0.49 -10.98 13.06
N GLY A 173 -0.52 -9.73 13.54
CA GLY A 173 0.57 -9.17 14.36
C GLY A 173 1.88 -8.89 13.62
N TYR A 174 1.87 -8.82 12.29
CA TYR A 174 3.01 -8.46 11.44
C TYR A 174 3.13 -6.97 11.12
N ALA A 175 2.41 -6.10 11.83
CA ALA A 175 2.47 -4.64 11.66
C ALA A 175 3.81 -4.03 12.10
N GLY A 176 4.66 -4.79 12.80
CA GLY A 176 5.99 -4.33 13.25
C GLY A 176 5.94 -3.38 14.46
N ARG A 177 4.77 -3.22 15.08
CA ARG A 177 4.52 -2.45 16.30
C ARG A 177 3.30 -3.02 17.04
N VAL A 178 3.11 -2.59 18.28
CA VAL A 178 1.90 -2.88 19.05
C VAL A 178 0.75 -2.08 18.45
N VAL A 179 -0.34 -2.78 18.10
CA VAL A 179 -1.58 -2.19 17.60
C VAL A 179 -2.66 -2.45 18.65
N SER A 180 -3.52 -1.47 18.90
CA SER A 180 -4.58 -1.61 19.90
C SER A 180 -5.69 -2.56 19.43
N VAL A 181 -6.34 -3.24 20.39
CA VAL A 181 -7.42 -4.21 20.11
C VAL A 181 -8.55 -3.64 19.23
N PRO A 182 -9.05 -2.40 19.45
CA PRO A 182 -10.12 -1.84 18.62
C PRO A 182 -9.73 -1.72 17.13
N VAL A 183 -8.45 -1.51 16.84
CA VAL A 183 -7.95 -1.36 15.48
C VAL A 183 -7.77 -2.73 14.80
N ILE A 184 -7.43 -3.75 15.59
CA ILE A 184 -7.40 -5.14 15.12
C ILE A 184 -8.81 -5.60 14.76
N GLN A 185 -9.79 -5.30 15.62
CA GLN A 185 -11.21 -5.59 15.35
C GLN A 185 -11.69 -4.89 14.08
N LEU A 186 -11.37 -3.60 13.90
CA LEU A 186 -11.68 -2.89 12.66
C LEU A 186 -11.03 -3.56 11.44
N ALA A 187 -9.77 -4.00 11.53
CA ALA A 187 -9.10 -4.68 10.43
C ALA A 187 -9.77 -6.03 10.07
N GLN A 188 -10.22 -6.78 11.08
CA GLN A 188 -10.96 -8.04 10.91
C GLN A 188 -12.32 -7.79 10.24
N GLU A 189 -13.07 -6.80 10.72
CA GLU A 189 -14.35 -6.38 10.13
C GLU A 189 -14.20 -5.99 8.65
N VAL A 190 -13.14 -5.24 8.33
CA VAL A 190 -12.86 -4.84 6.94
C VAL A 190 -12.46 -6.06 6.09
N CYS A 191 -11.69 -7.01 6.63
CA CYS A 191 -11.37 -8.27 5.96
C CYS A 191 -12.62 -9.08 5.64
N GLU A 192 -13.55 -9.19 6.60
CA GLU A 192 -14.84 -9.87 6.40
C GLU A 192 -15.67 -9.17 5.33
N SER A 193 -15.77 -7.85 5.38
CA SER A 193 -16.46 -7.07 4.35
C SER A 193 -15.86 -7.29 2.95
N ILE A 194 -14.52 -7.33 2.83
CA ILE A 194 -13.85 -7.62 1.56
C ILE A 194 -14.14 -9.05 1.10
N ARG A 195 -14.09 -10.04 2.00
CA ARG A 195 -14.42 -11.45 1.71
C ARG A 195 -15.85 -11.55 1.16
N ASP A 196 -16.79 -10.90 1.82
CA ASP A 196 -18.20 -10.93 1.44
C ASP A 196 -18.44 -10.21 0.11
N ASN A 197 -17.59 -9.24 -0.26
CA ASN A 197 -17.63 -8.53 -1.53
C ASN A 197 -17.01 -9.29 -2.71
N MET A 198 -15.95 -10.07 -2.51
CA MET A 198 -15.24 -10.76 -3.61
C MET A 198 -15.48 -12.27 -3.69
N GLY A 199 -16.16 -12.84 -2.69
CA GLY A 199 -16.41 -14.28 -2.57
C GLY A 199 -15.30 -15.02 -1.81
N MET A 200 -15.70 -16.06 -1.06
CA MET A 200 -14.82 -16.82 -0.17
C MET A 200 -13.64 -17.48 -0.91
N GLN A 201 -13.88 -18.08 -2.07
CA GLN A 201 -12.83 -18.79 -2.82
C GLN A 201 -11.69 -17.84 -3.24
N ASN A 202 -12.04 -16.71 -3.88
CA ASN A 202 -11.07 -15.70 -4.30
C ASN A 202 -10.37 -15.08 -3.09
N PHE A 203 -11.09 -14.82 -1.99
CA PHE A 203 -10.50 -14.31 -0.76
C PHE A 203 -9.43 -15.25 -0.21
N VAL A 204 -9.74 -16.55 -0.06
CA VAL A 204 -8.79 -17.55 0.45
C VAL A 204 -7.56 -17.64 -0.44
N GLN A 205 -7.73 -17.61 -1.75
CA GLN A 205 -6.63 -17.63 -2.71
C GLN A 205 -5.67 -16.46 -2.51
N VAL A 206 -6.20 -15.23 -2.39
CA VAL A 206 -5.40 -14.01 -2.17
C VAL A 206 -4.75 -14.03 -0.80
N TYR A 207 -5.48 -14.42 0.24
CA TYR A 207 -4.97 -14.48 1.62
C TYR A 207 -3.79 -15.46 1.75
N ASN A 208 -3.93 -16.64 1.15
CA ASN A 208 -2.85 -17.63 1.08
C ASN A 208 -1.65 -17.13 0.28
N GLN A 209 -1.88 -16.41 -0.82
CA GLN A 209 -0.78 -15.81 -1.59
C GLN A 209 -0.02 -14.76 -0.76
N ILE A 210 -0.73 -13.92 0.00
CA ILE A 210 -0.11 -12.94 0.91
C ILE A 210 0.75 -13.66 1.96
N GLN A 211 0.23 -14.73 2.57
CA GLN A 211 0.97 -15.51 3.55
C GLN A 211 2.25 -16.10 2.94
N LYS A 212 2.16 -16.72 1.76
CA LYS A 212 3.32 -17.28 1.03
C LYS A 212 4.36 -16.21 0.71
N ASP A 213 3.93 -15.07 0.17
CA ASP A 213 4.82 -13.96 -0.18
C ASP A 213 5.54 -13.37 1.04
N LEU A 214 4.83 -13.20 2.15
CA LEU A 214 5.40 -12.66 3.38
C LEU A 214 6.38 -13.64 4.02
N LYS A 215 6.08 -14.95 3.98
CA LYS A 215 7.00 -16.01 4.40
C LYS A 215 8.26 -16.01 3.52
N ALA A 216 8.11 -16.04 2.20
CA ALA A 216 9.23 -15.98 1.26
C ALA A 216 10.10 -14.73 1.47
N LYS A 217 9.50 -13.55 1.65
CA LYS A 217 10.24 -12.30 1.96
C LYS A 217 10.97 -12.37 3.31
N ARG A 218 10.45 -13.10 4.30
CA ARG A 218 11.11 -13.29 5.60
C ARG A 218 12.28 -14.26 5.46
N ASP A 219 12.08 -15.37 4.79
CA ASP A 219 13.10 -16.41 4.64
C ASP A 219 14.24 -15.93 3.74
N ARG A 220 13.93 -15.18 2.68
CA ARG A 220 14.94 -14.50 1.85
C ARG A 220 15.82 -13.57 2.66
N ARG A 221 15.23 -12.72 3.53
CA ARG A 221 16.00 -11.83 4.42
C ARG A 221 16.90 -12.63 5.38
N LYS A 222 16.40 -13.73 5.96
CA LYS A 222 17.22 -14.60 6.83
C LYS A 222 18.38 -15.23 6.05
N HIS A 223 18.11 -15.70 4.83
CA HIS A 223 19.12 -16.31 3.97
C HIS A 223 20.18 -15.29 3.54
N GLU A 224 19.77 -14.11 3.07
CA GLU A 224 20.67 -12.99 2.72
C GLU A 224 21.55 -12.59 3.92
N GLU A 225 20.99 -12.55 5.13
CA GLU A 225 21.79 -12.26 6.35
C GLU A 225 22.81 -13.34 6.68
N LYS A 226 22.46 -14.62 6.48
CA LYS A 226 23.40 -15.75 6.64
C LYS A 226 24.51 -15.70 5.58
N LEU A 227 24.15 -15.46 4.32
CA LEU A 227 25.10 -15.34 3.23
C LEU A 227 26.08 -14.17 3.46
N MET A 228 25.58 -13.02 3.93
CA MET A 228 26.41 -11.87 4.29
C MET A 228 27.43 -12.19 5.39
N ALA A 229 27.10 -13.09 6.32
CA ALA A 229 28.05 -13.53 7.35
C ALA A 229 29.24 -14.29 6.77
N VAL A 230 29.04 -15.02 5.67
CA VAL A 230 30.07 -15.80 4.98
C VAL A 230 30.84 -14.93 3.98
N VAL A 231 30.12 -14.22 3.09
CA VAL A 231 30.71 -13.44 2.00
C VAL A 231 31.40 -12.17 2.49
N ASN A 232 30.89 -11.52 3.56
CA ASN A 232 31.48 -10.30 4.10
C ASN A 232 31.35 -10.23 5.63
N PRO A 233 32.18 -10.99 6.37
CA PRO A 233 32.08 -11.12 7.83
C PRO A 233 32.30 -9.77 8.53
N VAL A 234 33.17 -8.92 8.02
CA VAL A 234 33.45 -7.58 8.58
C VAL A 234 32.21 -6.68 8.51
N ARG A 235 31.51 -6.65 7.37
CA ARG A 235 30.27 -5.88 7.23
C ARG A 235 29.16 -6.41 8.13
N ASN A 236 29.05 -7.73 8.27
CA ASN A 236 28.09 -8.35 9.20
C ASN A 236 28.40 -8.00 10.67
N ALA A 237 29.68 -8.07 11.07
CA ALA A 237 30.12 -7.67 12.41
C ALA A 237 29.81 -6.18 12.71
N LYS A 238 30.12 -5.28 11.76
CA LYS A 238 29.78 -3.84 11.87
C LYS A 238 28.27 -3.63 12.03
N ARG A 239 27.43 -4.38 11.30
CA ARG A 239 25.97 -4.34 11.46
C ARG A 239 25.55 -4.79 12.85
N LYS A 240 26.07 -5.93 13.35
CA LYS A 240 25.77 -6.44 14.70
C LYS A 240 26.14 -5.44 15.80
N LEU A 241 27.32 -4.82 15.70
CA LEU A 241 27.76 -3.77 16.63
C LEU A 241 26.80 -2.57 16.64
N ARG A 242 26.35 -2.12 15.46
CA ARG A 242 25.38 -1.02 15.34
C ARG A 242 24.03 -1.35 15.99
N ILE A 243 23.55 -2.58 15.80
CA ILE A 243 22.29 -3.06 16.40
C ILE A 243 22.44 -3.12 17.93
N ALA A 244 23.54 -3.68 18.44
CA ALA A 244 23.83 -3.74 19.87
C ALA A 244 23.90 -2.34 20.50
N ALA A 245 24.58 -1.39 19.84
CA ALA A 245 24.64 0.01 20.29
C ALA A 245 23.24 0.65 20.36
N LYS A 246 22.39 0.43 19.35
CA LYS A 246 21.00 0.89 19.36
C LYS A 246 20.20 0.30 20.52
N HIS A 247 20.34 -0.99 20.80
CA HIS A 247 19.66 -1.63 21.94
C HIS A 247 20.13 -1.07 23.28
N ARG A 248 21.44 -0.87 23.46
CA ARG A 248 22.01 -0.24 24.67
C ARG A 248 21.46 1.17 24.88
N ALA A 249 21.43 1.99 23.82
CA ALA A 249 20.87 3.34 23.88
C ALA A 249 19.37 3.32 24.25
N ASN A 250 18.59 2.42 23.67
CA ASN A 250 17.17 2.29 23.97
C ASN A 250 16.92 1.85 25.42
N LYS A 251 17.73 0.91 25.94
CA LYS A 251 17.67 0.48 27.35
C LYS A 251 17.98 1.64 28.29
N LYS A 252 19.02 2.44 28.01
CA LYS A 252 19.35 3.65 28.79
C LYS A 252 18.19 4.64 28.83
N ARG A 253 17.55 4.92 27.68
CA ARG A 253 16.37 5.81 27.61
C ARG A 253 15.23 5.30 28.47
N LYS A 254 14.87 4.01 28.37
CA LYS A 254 13.80 3.42 29.20
C LYS A 254 14.07 3.56 30.69
N ILE A 255 15.29 3.27 31.13
CA ILE A 255 15.69 3.41 32.54
C ILE A 255 15.57 4.88 32.98
N MET A 256 16.03 5.82 32.17
CA MET A 256 15.94 7.25 32.48
C MET A 256 14.49 7.74 32.57
N THR A 257 13.62 7.34 31.64
CA THR A 257 12.18 7.65 31.68
C THR A 257 11.52 7.11 32.95
N LEU A 258 11.84 5.87 33.34
CA LEU A 258 11.33 5.27 34.57
C LEU A 258 11.83 6.00 35.82
N LYS A 259 13.11 6.40 35.85
CA LYS A 259 13.68 7.17 36.97
C LYS A 259 13.02 8.54 37.13
N ILE A 260 12.85 9.30 36.05
CA ILE A 260 12.21 10.63 36.07
C ILE A 260 10.74 10.51 36.50
N GLY A 261 10.00 9.51 36.01
CA GLY A 261 8.61 9.27 36.45
C GLY A 261 8.48 8.89 37.92
N ARG A 262 9.54 8.36 38.53
CA ARG A 262 9.62 8.04 39.97
C ARG A 262 9.96 9.26 40.83
N TRP A 263 10.57 10.30 40.26
CA TRP A 263 10.94 11.55 40.94
C TRP A 263 9.85 12.63 40.84
N LYS A 264 8.86 12.44 39.95
CA LYS A 264 7.70 13.33 39.78
C LYS A 264 6.43 12.85 40.51
N ARG A 265 6.54 11.80 41.33
CA ARG A 265 5.52 11.40 42.31
C ARG A 265 5.99 11.81 43.69
#